data_AF-A0A7S3YE85-F1
#
_entry.id   AF-A0A7S3YE85-F1
#
_cell.length_a   1.000
_cell.length_b   1.000
_cell.length_c   1.000
_cell.angle_alpha   90.00
_cell.angle_beta   90.00
_cell.angle_gamma   90.00
#
_symmetry.space_group_name_H-M   'P 1'
#
loop_
_entity.id
_entity.type
_entity.pdbx_description
1 polymer ?
#
loop_
_entity_poly.entity_id
_entity_poly.type
_entity_poly.pdbx_seq_one_letter_code
_entity_poly.pdbx_strand_id
1 'polypeptide(L)'
;AAAEAMDLDEDNDTSSIDLTWPTLKSDLQDFVDRLGGTELEDFEIDKTCSFAQDSEIGRFNAVKAQLLCGMYEASISILVNFDLHDKGSKKVRAGGLSQRAIR
;
A
#
# COMPACT_ATOMS: atom_id res chain seq x y z
N ALA A 1 4.03 52.22 -2.80
CA ALA A 1 3.34 50.93 -2.98
C ALA A 1 3.71 50.08 -1.77
N ALA A 2 2.71 49.74 -0.95
CA ALA A 2 2.90 49.03 0.31
C ALA A 2 3.34 47.58 0.04
N ALA A 3 4.29 47.09 0.83
CA ALA A 3 4.64 45.68 0.87
C ALA A 3 3.52 44.94 1.59
N GLU A 4 2.74 44.17 0.84
CA GLU A 4 1.77 43.23 1.41
C GLU A 4 2.54 42.09 2.06
N ALA A 5 2.49 42.04 3.39
CA ALA A 5 2.90 40.87 4.14
C ALA A 5 1.90 39.75 3.83
N MET A 6 2.35 38.71 3.13
CA MET A 6 1.60 37.46 3.01
C MET A 6 1.64 36.78 4.38
N ASP A 7 0.53 36.84 5.08
CA ASP A 7 0.25 36.07 6.29
C ASP A 7 0.25 34.60 5.88
N LEU A 8 1.31 33.89 6.25
CA LEU A 8 1.38 32.45 6.09
C LEU A 8 0.61 31.88 7.28
N ASP A 9 -0.66 31.54 7.07
CA ASP A 9 -1.45 30.75 8.01
C ASP A 9 -0.67 29.46 8.33
N GLU A 10 -0.01 29.47 9.49
CA GLU A 10 0.65 28.33 10.14
C GLU A 10 -0.39 27.37 10.73
N ASP A 11 -1.42 27.01 9.97
CA ASP A 11 -2.25 25.84 10.28
C ASP A 11 -1.68 24.62 9.55
N ASN A 12 -0.38 24.38 9.75
CA ASN A 12 0.20 23.07 9.47
C ASN A 12 -0.22 22.13 10.59
N ASP A 13 -1.50 21.74 10.56
CA ASP A 13 -2.09 20.70 11.39
C ASP A 13 -1.46 19.36 10.96
N THR A 14 -0.19 19.17 11.33
CA THR A 14 0.49 17.88 11.30
C THR A 14 -0.10 17.04 12.41
N SER A 15 -1.33 16.59 12.20
CA SER A 15 -1.87 15.45 12.94
C SER A 15 -0.81 14.36 12.91
N SER A 16 -0.25 14.04 14.07
CA SER A 16 0.82 13.06 14.19
C SER A 16 0.23 11.72 13.75
N ILE A 17 0.53 11.30 12.53
CA ILE A 17 0.12 9.99 12.03
C ILE A 17 0.85 8.98 12.92
N ASP A 18 0.09 8.28 13.76
CA ASP A 18 0.62 7.22 14.60
C ASP A 18 0.87 5.99 13.71
N LEU A 19 1.95 6.06 12.93
CA LEU A 19 2.44 5.02 12.02
C LEU A 19 3.06 3.88 12.83
N THR A 20 2.22 3.19 13.59
CA THR A 20 2.62 1.95 14.25
C THR A 20 2.59 0.80 13.24
N TRP A 21 3.47 -0.19 13.42
CA TRP A 21 3.50 -1.37 12.57
C TRP A 21 2.14 -2.11 12.48
N PRO A 22 1.36 -2.26 13.57
CA PRO A 22 0.00 -2.80 13.50
C PRO A 22 -0.95 -1.98 12.61
N THR A 23 -0.94 -0.66 12.71
CA THR A 23 -1.78 0.23 11.87
C THR A 23 -1.40 0.07 10.40
N LEU A 24 -0.10 0.16 10.09
CA LEU A 24 0.40 -0.01 8.73
C LEU A 24 0.06 -1.39 8.16
N LYS A 25 0.18 -2.45 8.98
CA LYS A 25 -0.20 -3.81 8.56
C LYS A 25 -1.69 -3.90 8.22
N SER A 26 -2.55 -3.28 9.04
CA SER A 26 -3.99 -3.23 8.79
C SER A 26 -4.30 -2.48 7.50
N ASP A 27 -3.77 -1.29 7.32
CA ASP A 27 -4.03 -0.45 6.14
C ASP A 27 -3.56 -1.13 4.84
N LEU A 28 -2.40 -1.79 4.88
CA LEU A 28 -1.90 -2.56 3.74
C LEU A 28 -2.75 -3.80 3.46
N GLN A 29 -3.28 -4.46 4.48
CA GLN A 29 -4.20 -5.58 4.28
C GLN A 29 -5.53 -5.13 3.67
N ASP A 30 -6.11 -4.03 4.17
CA ASP A 30 -7.32 -3.44 3.63
C ASP A 30 -7.13 -3.00 2.17
N PHE A 31 -5.97 -2.45 1.84
CA PHE A 31 -5.60 -2.13 0.47
C PHE A 31 -5.57 -3.36 -0.42
N VAL A 32 -4.91 -4.44 0.02
CA VAL A 32 -4.82 -5.70 -0.73
C VAL A 32 -6.21 -6.32 -0.94
N ASP A 33 -7.03 -6.36 0.10
CA ASP A 33 -8.37 -6.96 0.04
C ASP A 33 -9.27 -6.19 -0.94
N ARG A 34 -9.19 -4.86 -0.93
CA ARG A 34 -9.90 -4.02 -1.89
C ARG A 34 -9.41 -4.24 -3.32
N LEU A 35 -8.09 -4.29 -3.53
CA LEU A 35 -7.51 -4.51 -4.85
C LEU A 35 -7.87 -5.91 -5.39
N GLY A 36 -7.90 -6.93 -4.53
CA GLY A 36 -8.29 -8.29 -4.92
C GLY A 36 -9.77 -8.44 -5.30
N GLY A 37 -10.63 -7.50 -4.88
CA GLY A 37 -12.05 -7.47 -5.24
C GLY A 37 -12.40 -6.62 -6.46
N THR A 38 -11.43 -5.92 -7.06
CA THR A 38 -11.65 -5.06 -8.23
C THR A 38 -11.44 -5.78 -9.55
N GLU A 39 -12.25 -5.47 -10.55
CA GLU A 39 -12.09 -5.94 -11.93
C GLU A 39 -11.34 -4.91 -12.79
N LEU A 40 -10.79 -5.33 -13.92
CA LEU A 40 -10.09 -4.41 -14.84
C LEU A 40 -11.01 -3.29 -15.38
N GLU A 41 -12.31 -3.58 -15.45
CA GLU A 41 -13.36 -2.63 -15.86
C GLU A 41 -13.50 -1.47 -14.87
N ASP A 42 -13.28 -1.70 -13.57
CA ASP A 42 -13.30 -0.65 -12.53
C ASP A 42 -12.18 0.39 -12.73
N PHE A 43 -11.12 0.00 -13.42
CA PHE A 43 -10.02 0.87 -13.80
C PHE A 43 -10.16 1.42 -15.22
N GLU A 44 -11.27 1.17 -15.92
CA GLU A 44 -11.45 1.55 -17.33
C GLU A 44 -10.34 0.97 -18.24
N ILE A 45 -9.69 -0.12 -17.81
CA ILE A 45 -8.66 -0.84 -18.56
C ILE A 45 -9.28 -2.14 -19.09
N ASP A 46 -10.29 -2.01 -19.93
CA ASP A 46 -10.97 -3.16 -20.52
C ASP A 46 -10.57 -3.35 -21.99
N LYS A 47 -11.19 -4.32 -22.65
CA LYS A 47 -10.99 -4.60 -24.08
C LYS A 47 -11.33 -3.43 -25.02
N THR A 48 -11.99 -2.39 -24.53
CA THR A 48 -12.34 -1.19 -25.31
C THR A 48 -11.29 -0.08 -25.20
N CYS A 49 -10.38 -0.17 -24.23
CA CYS A 49 -9.31 0.81 -24.07
C CYS A 49 -8.21 0.63 -25.12
N SER A 50 -7.73 1.74 -25.69
CA SER A 50 -6.60 1.76 -26.63
C SER A 50 -5.28 1.93 -25.88
N PHE A 51 -4.23 1.26 -26.35
CA PHE A 51 -2.85 1.39 -25.88
C PHE A 51 -1.91 1.91 -26.99
N ALA A 52 -2.47 2.46 -28.06
CA ALA A 52 -1.69 2.99 -29.17
C ALA A 52 -0.81 4.16 -28.70
N GLN A 53 0.51 4.03 -28.85
CA GLN A 53 1.49 4.95 -28.26
C GLN A 53 1.57 6.31 -28.98
N ASP A 54 0.97 6.43 -30.15
CA ASP A 54 0.80 7.67 -30.91
C ASP A 54 -0.30 8.57 -30.32
N SER A 55 -1.27 7.99 -29.63
CA SER A 55 -2.34 8.68 -28.92
C SER A 55 -1.94 9.06 -27.48
N GLU A 56 -2.32 10.27 -27.05
CA GLU A 56 -2.18 10.69 -25.65
C GLU A 56 -2.97 9.79 -24.70
N ILE A 57 -4.21 9.46 -25.06
CA ILE A 57 -5.07 8.55 -24.31
C ILE A 57 -4.41 7.16 -24.23
N GLY A 58 -3.83 6.69 -25.35
CA GLY A 58 -3.18 5.37 -25.38
C GLY A 58 -1.93 5.29 -24.52
N ARG A 59 -1.12 6.36 -24.46
CA ARG A 59 0.01 6.46 -23.53
C ARG A 59 -0.44 6.52 -22.08
N PHE A 60 -1.50 7.27 -21.78
CA PHE A 60 -2.04 7.36 -20.43
C PHE A 60 -2.55 5.99 -19.94
N ASN A 61 -3.30 5.27 -20.78
CA ASN A 61 -3.79 3.93 -20.47
C ASN A 61 -2.62 2.95 -20.23
N ALA A 62 -1.55 3.04 -21.02
CA ALA A 62 -0.36 2.22 -20.83
C ALA A 62 0.30 2.47 -19.45
N VAL A 63 0.42 3.73 -19.03
CA VAL A 63 0.92 4.08 -17.69
C VAL A 63 -0.02 3.55 -16.60
N LYS A 64 -1.33 3.72 -16.76
CA LYS A 64 -2.34 3.21 -15.82
C LYS A 64 -2.24 1.69 -15.65
N ALA A 65 -2.10 0.96 -16.75
CA ALA A 65 -1.92 -0.49 -16.73
C ALA A 65 -0.61 -0.91 -16.06
N GLN A 66 0.49 -0.21 -16.35
CA GLN A 66 1.78 -0.49 -15.72
C GLN A 66 1.74 -0.28 -14.19
N LEU A 67 1.09 0.79 -13.75
CA LEU A 67 0.89 1.07 -12.33
C LEU A 67 0.04 -0.01 -11.66
N LEU A 68 -1.05 -0.42 -12.32
CA LEU A 68 -1.92 -1.49 -11.82
C LEU A 68 -1.15 -2.80 -11.65
N CYS A 69 -0.33 -3.19 -12.64
CA CYS A 69 0.57 -4.35 -12.51
C CYS A 69 1.49 -4.23 -11.30
N GLY A 70 2.15 -3.07 -11.11
CA GLY A 70 3.02 -2.82 -9.96
C GLY A 70 2.27 -2.90 -8.62
N MET A 71 1.02 -2.42 -8.56
CA MET A 71 0.18 -2.53 -7.37
C MET A 71 -0.15 -3.99 -7.04
N TYR A 72 -0.46 -4.83 -8.04
CA TYR A 72 -0.68 -6.26 -7.83
C TYR A 72 0.59 -7.00 -7.38
N GLU A 73 1.75 -6.71 -8.00
CA GLU A 73 3.04 -7.27 -7.59
C GLU A 73 3.41 -6.89 -6.15
N ALA A 74 3.19 -5.63 -5.78
CA ALA A 74 3.38 -5.15 -4.42
C ALA A 74 2.42 -5.85 -3.44
N SER A 75 1.16 -6.03 -3.83
CA SER A 75 0.15 -6.71 -3.01
C SER A 75 0.48 -8.18 -2.76
N ILE A 76 0.94 -8.89 -3.78
CA ILE A 76 1.45 -10.27 -3.63
C ILE A 76 2.64 -10.29 -2.67
N SER A 77 3.57 -9.33 -2.81
CA SER A 77 4.72 -9.22 -1.92
C SER A 77 4.31 -8.96 -0.47
N ILE A 78 3.32 -8.09 -0.23
CA ILE A 78 2.76 -7.82 1.10
C ILE A 78 2.19 -9.09 1.70
N LEU A 79 1.32 -9.80 0.96
CA LEU A 79 0.70 -11.04 1.40
C LEU A 79 1.75 -12.07 1.82
N VAL A 80 2.75 -12.32 0.96
CA VAL A 80 3.81 -13.30 1.26
C VAL A 80 4.62 -12.91 2.49
N ASN A 81 4.99 -11.63 2.62
CA ASN A 81 5.83 -11.17 3.73
C ASN A 81 5.07 -11.14 5.07
N PHE A 82 3.79 -10.77 5.08
CA PHE A 82 2.97 -10.83 6.29
C PHE A 82 2.78 -12.26 6.78
N ASP A 83 2.56 -13.19 5.86
CA ASP A 83 2.38 -14.60 6.16
C ASP A 83 3.66 -15.23 6.74
N LEU A 84 4.84 -14.83 6.23
CA LEU A 84 6.15 -15.20 6.78
C LEU A 84 6.42 -14.58 8.15
N HIS A 85 6.08 -13.30 8.35
CA HIS A 85 6.24 -12.61 9.63
C HIS A 85 5.40 -13.27 10.74
N ASP A 86 4.16 -13.67 10.42
CA ASP A 86 3.27 -14.32 11.38
C ASP A 86 3.73 -15.74 11.71
N LYS A 87 4.28 -16.49 10.74
CA LYS A 87 4.92 -17.80 10.96
C LYS A 87 6.21 -17.69 11.78
N GLY A 88 7.04 -16.68 11.52
CA GLY A 88 8.25 -16.38 12.29
C GLY A 88 7.95 -16.01 13.75
N SER A 89 6.96 -15.13 13.96
CA SER A 89 6.51 -14.68 15.29
C SER A 89 5.96 -15.83 16.14
N LYS A 90 5.26 -16.79 15.54
CA LYS A 90 4.78 -18.00 16.24
C LYS A 90 5.93 -18.94 16.61
N LYS A 91 6.97 -19.06 15.77
CA LYS A 91 8.14 -19.92 16.03
C LYS A 91 8.99 -19.42 17.22
N VAL A 92 9.13 -18.10 17.40
CA VAL A 92 9.84 -17.52 18.55
C VAL A 92 9.08 -17.78 19.86
N ARG A 93 7.76 -17.70 19.86
CA ARG A 93 6.93 -18.00 21.04
C ARG A 93 6.98 -19.49 21.44
N ALA A 94 7.07 -20.40 20.47
CA ALA A 94 7.21 -21.84 20.74
C ALA A 94 8.59 -22.25 21.29
N GLY A 95 9.63 -21.41 21.12
CA GLY A 95 10.97 -21.64 21.69
C GLY A 95 11.18 -21.04 23.09
N GLY A 96 10.20 -20.32 23.64
CA GLY A 96 10.30 -19.53 24.87
C GLY A 96 9.87 -20.23 26.16
N LEU A 97 9.89 -21.56 26.23
CA LEU A 97 9.53 -22.32 27.43
C LEU A 97 10.52 -23.46 27.68
N SER A 98 11.65 -23.17 28.32
CA SER A 98 12.23 -24.03 29.37
C SER A 98 13.47 -23.38 30.00
N GLN A 99 13.26 -22.60 31.07
CA GLN A 99 14.30 -22.35 32.08
C GLN A 99 13.78 -22.59 33.51
N ARG A 100 12.69 -23.35 33.67
CA ARG A 100 12.09 -23.62 34.99
C ARG A 100 11.98 -25.09 35.36
N ALA A 101 12.82 -25.94 34.76
CA ALA A 101 12.92 -27.36 35.08
C ALA A 101 14.37 -27.80 35.30
N ILE A 102 15.18 -26.98 35.98
CA ILE A 102 16.42 -27.43 36.61
C ILE A 102 16.46 -26.82 38.01
N ARG A 103 15.87 -27.53 38.96
CA ARG A 103 16.31 -27.67 40.36
C ARG A 103 15.44 -28.72 41.05
#